data_AF-A0A0G3M1D7-F1
#
_entry.id   AF-A0A0G3M1D7-F1
#
_cell.length_a   1.000
_cell.length_b   1.000
_cell.length_c   1.000
_cell.angle_alpha   90.00
_cell.angle_beta   90.00
_cell.angle_gamma   90.00
#
_symmetry.space_group_name_H-M   'P 1'
#
loop_
_entity.id
_entity.type
_entity.pdbx_description
1 polymer ?
#
loop_
_entity_poly.entity_id
_entity_poly.type
_entity_poly.pdbx_seq_one_letter_code
_entity_poly.pdbx_strand_id
1 'polypeptide(L)'
;MKLGLLLLATLPIAVYAQAQNSSTAVNSSTEYPNTFSSGSANVQPFDNKSRRFRDWSISVGGGPAFMAHADLTSLRKDNTKWGYNAYISVDKQISHTFGLSLMYTRGETKQTGQLPGAAGQLAGIATATTQFDAISLLGDINFSNLLRRVDNHSPYRWSFHGYMGIGLMGYRTSLHDNDENRWSTNPKRVPLFIKQDLDINSVYYQGGLGLKYNVSKLIDVEARTMYFISGDDSFDGGGWGDANNYDPSTPGSKYNMINDKRSDNAWTVTLGVSFKLGKHLSHLAWHDPLQEAYYKTNVLENASTDFVVCEKGDADNDGVCDDWDRQLDTPAGARVDGAGVALDMDLDGVIDLYDKCVTVPGPVENNGCPVK
;
A
#
# COMPACT_ATOMS: atom_id res chain seq x y z
N MET A 1 -10.85 -42.92 10.08
CA MET A 1 -11.60 -41.66 10.07
C MET A 1 -11.05 -40.80 8.94
N LYS A 2 -11.94 -40.40 8.02
CA LYS A 2 -11.65 -39.56 6.85
C LYS A 2 -11.59 -38.08 7.23
N LEU A 3 -10.84 -37.33 6.42
CA LEU A 3 -10.95 -35.89 6.10
C LEU A 3 -10.95 -34.88 7.26
N GLY A 4 -9.97 -33.98 7.25
CA GLY A 4 -10.13 -32.66 7.86
C GLY A 4 -8.82 -31.88 7.92
N LEU A 5 -8.81 -30.71 7.28
CA LEU A 5 -7.79 -29.65 7.33
C LEU A 5 -6.47 -29.87 6.57
N LEU A 6 -6.57 -29.83 5.24
CA LEU A 6 -5.50 -29.37 4.37
C LEU A 6 -6.12 -28.34 3.40
N LEU A 7 -6.44 -27.15 3.93
CA LEU A 7 -7.17 -26.11 3.19
C LEU A 7 -6.82 -24.69 3.66
N LEU A 8 -5.54 -24.40 3.89
CA LEU A 8 -5.03 -23.06 4.17
C LEU A 8 -3.94 -22.58 3.19
N ALA A 9 -3.74 -23.30 2.08
CA ALA A 9 -2.80 -22.93 1.02
C ALA A 9 -3.49 -22.37 -0.25
N THR A 10 -4.59 -21.62 -0.09
CA THR A 10 -5.23 -20.88 -1.19
C THR A 10 -5.07 -19.37 -0.98
N LEU A 11 -3.82 -18.92 -0.97
CA LEU A 11 -3.51 -17.57 -1.45
C LEU A 11 -3.88 -17.53 -2.94
N PRO A 12 -4.68 -16.57 -3.42
CA PRO A 12 -4.87 -16.40 -4.85
C PRO A 12 -3.54 -15.90 -5.43
N ILE A 13 -2.73 -16.83 -5.94
CA ILE A 13 -1.64 -16.54 -6.87
C ILE A 13 -2.32 -16.11 -8.17
N ALA A 14 -2.68 -14.83 -8.25
CA ALA A 14 -3.01 -14.18 -9.50
C ALA A 14 -1.72 -13.88 -10.27
N VAL A 15 -1.02 -14.93 -10.71
CA VAL A 15 0.09 -14.83 -11.68
C VAL A 15 0.12 -16.10 -12.50
N TYR A 16 -0.76 -16.22 -13.50
CA TYR A 16 -0.50 -16.98 -14.72
C TYR A 16 -1.42 -16.46 -15.83
N ALA A 17 -0.99 -15.38 -16.45
CA ALA A 17 -1.48 -14.96 -17.76
C ALA A 17 -0.27 -14.46 -18.57
N GLN A 18 0.61 -15.38 -18.95
CA GLN A 18 1.62 -15.13 -19.99
C GLN A 18 1.82 -16.41 -20.80
N ALA A 19 1.09 -16.50 -21.91
CA ALA A 19 1.54 -17.18 -23.12
C ALA A 19 0.68 -16.74 -24.30
N GLN A 20 1.01 -15.59 -24.91
CA GLN A 20 1.04 -15.52 -26.37
C GLN A 20 1.84 -14.30 -26.82
N ASN A 21 2.76 -14.59 -27.75
CA ASN A 21 3.65 -13.65 -28.41
C ASN A 21 2.89 -12.52 -29.10
N SER A 22 3.60 -11.40 -29.25
CA SER A 22 3.36 -10.27 -30.15
C SER A 22 2.66 -9.09 -29.48
N SER A 23 3.35 -7.95 -29.50
CA SER A 23 2.76 -6.61 -29.39
C SER A 23 1.70 -6.43 -30.48
N THR A 24 0.45 -6.72 -30.18
CA THR A 24 -0.67 -6.43 -31.05
C THR A 24 -1.18 -5.03 -30.73
N ALA A 25 -0.84 -4.07 -31.60
CA ALA A 25 -1.76 -2.97 -31.84
C ALA A 25 -3.07 -3.62 -32.32
N VAL A 26 -4.14 -3.50 -31.54
CA VAL A 26 -5.44 -4.09 -31.87
C VAL A 26 -6.02 -3.25 -33.01
N ASN A 27 -6.05 -3.81 -34.22
CA ASN A 27 -6.73 -3.19 -35.36
C ASN A 27 -8.23 -3.10 -35.06
N SER A 28 -8.78 -1.89 -35.17
CA SER A 28 -10.11 -1.50 -34.73
C SER A 28 -11.21 -1.88 -35.73
N SER A 29 -11.58 -3.16 -35.86
CA SER A 29 -12.73 -3.46 -36.72
C SER A 29 -13.72 -4.54 -36.30
N THR A 30 -13.53 -5.41 -35.30
CA THR A 30 -14.58 -6.43 -35.03
C THR A 30 -14.79 -6.97 -33.62
N GLU A 31 -14.04 -6.57 -32.58
CA GLU A 31 -14.23 -7.17 -31.24
C GLU A 31 -14.24 -6.11 -30.14
N TYR A 32 -15.43 -5.60 -29.82
CA TYR A 32 -15.75 -4.85 -28.59
C TYR A 32 -16.24 -5.84 -27.50
N PRO A 33 -16.21 -5.44 -26.21
CA PRO A 33 -15.54 -6.21 -25.15
C PRO A 33 -16.32 -7.42 -24.65
N ASN A 34 -15.59 -8.48 -24.31
CA ASN A 34 -16.11 -9.59 -23.52
C ASN A 34 -15.90 -9.32 -22.02
N THR A 35 -16.53 -10.11 -21.16
CA THR A 35 -16.49 -9.96 -19.69
C THR A 35 -15.10 -10.03 -19.05
N PHE A 36 -14.03 -10.25 -19.83
CA PHE A 36 -12.65 -10.37 -19.38
C PHE A 36 -11.69 -9.36 -20.00
N SER A 37 -12.14 -8.48 -20.91
CA SER A 37 -11.29 -7.44 -21.51
C SER A 37 -11.77 -6.04 -21.16
N SER A 38 -10.85 -5.16 -20.77
CA SER A 38 -11.14 -3.77 -20.41
C SER A 38 -11.43 -2.86 -21.62
N GLY A 39 -11.45 -3.40 -22.84
CA GLY A 39 -11.58 -2.63 -24.08
C GLY A 39 -10.41 -1.68 -24.36
N SER A 40 -9.31 -1.74 -23.59
CA SER A 40 -8.14 -0.88 -23.80
C SER A 40 -7.39 -1.30 -25.06
N ALA A 41 -7.34 -0.40 -26.07
CA ALA A 41 -6.63 -0.59 -27.33
C ALA A 41 -5.09 -0.76 -27.16
N ASN A 42 -4.56 -0.46 -25.97
CA ASN A 42 -3.16 -0.65 -25.63
C ASN A 42 -3.04 -1.57 -24.40
N VAL A 43 -2.70 -2.84 -24.65
CA VAL A 43 -2.27 -3.79 -23.61
C VAL A 43 -0.75 -3.88 -23.71
N GLN A 44 -0.04 -3.43 -22.67
CA GLN A 44 1.42 -3.57 -22.59
C GLN A 44 1.74 -4.80 -21.74
N PRO A 45 2.68 -5.67 -22.18
CA PRO A 45 3.12 -6.77 -21.35
C PRO A 45 3.76 -6.24 -20.06
N PHE A 46 3.50 -6.91 -18.94
CA PHE A 46 4.18 -6.62 -17.67
C PHE A 46 5.65 -7.04 -17.74
N ASP A 47 6.48 -6.20 -18.36
CA ASP A 47 7.93 -6.35 -18.41
C ASP A 47 8.62 -5.30 -17.53
N ASN A 48 9.92 -5.46 -17.32
CA ASN A 48 10.69 -4.54 -16.49
C ASN A 48 10.81 -3.13 -17.11
N LYS A 49 10.52 -2.98 -18.42
CA LYS A 49 10.53 -1.70 -19.14
C LYS A 49 9.25 -0.89 -18.88
N SER A 50 8.14 -1.58 -18.62
CA SER A 50 6.85 -0.99 -18.27
C SER A 50 6.78 -0.45 -16.84
N ARG A 51 7.79 -0.72 -16.00
CA ARG A 51 7.82 -0.23 -14.61
C ARG A 51 7.86 1.30 -14.59
N ARG A 52 6.95 1.88 -13.82
CA ARG A 52 6.83 3.34 -13.65
C ARG A 52 7.35 3.85 -12.30
N PHE A 53 7.54 2.94 -11.34
CA PHE A 53 7.79 3.27 -9.94
C PHE A 53 8.99 2.53 -9.38
N ARG A 54 9.66 3.14 -8.40
CA ARG A 54 10.55 2.41 -7.50
C ARG A 54 9.72 1.54 -6.59
N ASP A 55 10.16 0.33 -6.41
CA ASP A 55 9.43 -0.70 -5.68
C ASP A 55 10.35 -1.50 -4.75
N TRP A 56 11.60 -1.07 -4.58
CA TRP A 56 12.56 -1.62 -3.64
C TRP A 56 13.04 -0.54 -2.69
N SER A 57 13.24 -0.90 -1.44
CA SER A 57 13.95 -0.07 -0.46
C SER A 57 14.86 -0.91 0.44
N ILE A 58 15.84 -0.24 1.03
CA ILE A 58 16.62 -0.77 2.15
C ILE A 58 16.34 0.09 3.36
N SER A 59 15.92 -0.51 4.46
CA SER A 59 15.64 0.20 5.70
C SER A 59 16.61 -0.22 6.78
N VAL A 60 17.07 0.74 7.57
CA VAL A 60 17.92 0.50 8.74
C VAL A 60 17.39 1.31 9.90
N GLY A 61 17.45 0.77 11.11
CA GLY A 61 16.99 1.49 12.29
C GLY A 61 17.38 0.80 13.58
N GLY A 62 17.07 1.46 14.69
CA GLY A 62 17.34 0.92 16.01
C GLY A 62 16.63 1.70 17.10
N GLY A 63 16.64 1.14 18.30
CA GLY A 63 15.97 1.72 19.46
C GLY A 63 15.88 0.75 20.62
N PRO A 64 15.10 1.07 21.65
CA PRO A 64 14.98 0.22 22.83
C PRO A 64 14.25 -1.09 22.54
N ALA A 65 14.60 -2.11 23.32
CA ALA A 65 13.94 -3.41 23.36
C ALA A 65 13.61 -3.79 24.80
N PHE A 66 12.44 -4.39 25.01
CA PHE A 66 11.90 -4.73 26.32
C PHE A 66 11.35 -6.15 26.30
N MET A 67 11.62 -6.92 27.34
CA MET A 67 10.83 -8.10 27.66
C MET A 67 9.51 -7.65 28.26
N ALA A 68 8.40 -7.96 27.58
CA ALA A 68 7.09 -7.40 27.88
C ALA A 68 6.19 -8.41 28.59
N HIS A 69 5.88 -9.53 27.95
CA HIS A 69 5.05 -10.59 28.52
C HIS A 69 5.87 -11.86 28.64
N ALA A 70 6.40 -12.08 29.84
CA ALA A 70 7.30 -13.16 30.21
C ALA A 70 7.27 -13.35 31.74
N ASP A 71 8.00 -14.31 32.28
CA ASP A 71 8.22 -14.46 33.72
C ASP A 71 9.05 -13.30 34.29
N LEU A 72 10.17 -13.00 33.65
CA LEU A 72 11.01 -11.84 33.91
C LEU A 72 10.67 -10.73 32.92
N THR A 73 10.34 -9.55 33.43
CA THR A 73 9.96 -8.40 32.58
C THR A 73 10.95 -7.25 32.69
N SER A 74 11.09 -6.48 31.62
CA SER A 74 11.91 -5.26 31.58
C SER A 74 11.24 -4.09 32.30
N LEU A 75 9.92 -4.03 32.27
CA LEU A 75 9.13 -2.91 32.78
C LEU A 75 8.41 -3.29 34.08
N ARG A 76 9.16 -3.52 35.16
CA ARG A 76 8.55 -3.68 36.49
C ARG A 76 8.27 -2.34 37.15
N LYS A 77 7.25 -2.31 38.01
CA LYS A 77 6.83 -1.12 38.76
C LYS A 77 7.94 -0.53 39.63
N ASP A 78 8.82 -1.38 40.14
CA ASP A 78 9.90 -1.04 41.07
C ASP A 78 11.28 -0.97 40.40
N ASN A 79 11.43 -1.48 39.18
CA ASN A 79 12.71 -1.52 38.47
C ASN A 79 12.51 -1.61 36.96
N THR A 80 12.95 -0.58 36.22
CA THR A 80 12.90 -0.57 34.75
C THR A 80 14.28 -0.85 34.19
N LYS A 81 14.39 -1.85 33.33
CA LYS A 81 15.60 -2.20 32.59
C LYS A 81 15.41 -1.94 31.10
N TRP A 82 16.46 -1.43 30.49
CA TRP A 82 16.47 -1.06 29.08
C TRP A 82 17.35 -2.01 28.31
N GLY A 83 16.80 -2.56 27.23
CA GLY A 83 17.52 -3.22 26.17
C GLY A 83 17.69 -2.33 24.94
N TYR A 84 18.30 -2.87 23.91
CA TYR A 84 18.43 -2.23 22.60
C TYR A 84 18.21 -3.23 21.47
N ASN A 85 17.84 -2.74 20.30
CA ASN A 85 17.83 -3.51 19.07
C ASN A 85 18.22 -2.62 17.89
N ALA A 86 18.70 -3.26 16.84
CA ALA A 86 18.89 -2.68 15.54
C ALA A 86 18.41 -3.66 14.47
N TYR A 87 17.89 -3.13 13.37
CA TYR A 87 17.43 -3.92 12.24
C TYR A 87 17.98 -3.37 10.92
N ILE A 88 18.07 -4.28 9.95
CA ILE A 88 18.21 -3.98 8.54
C ILE A 88 17.17 -4.78 7.78
N SER A 89 16.49 -4.15 6.82
CA SER A 89 15.54 -4.83 5.96
C SER A 89 15.71 -4.47 4.50
N VAL A 90 15.38 -5.43 3.64
CA VAL A 90 15.18 -5.22 2.21
C VAL A 90 13.70 -5.36 1.94
N ASP A 91 13.08 -4.28 1.48
CA ASP A 91 11.64 -4.21 1.30
C ASP A 91 11.31 -4.16 -0.19
N LYS A 92 10.30 -4.93 -0.58
CA LYS A 92 9.73 -4.98 -1.92
C LYS A 92 8.28 -4.55 -1.85
N GLN A 93 7.96 -3.42 -2.47
CA GLN A 93 6.57 -3.02 -2.67
C GLN A 93 5.97 -3.81 -3.84
N ILE A 94 4.89 -4.54 -3.61
CA ILE A 94 4.19 -5.33 -4.63
C ILE A 94 3.06 -4.52 -5.26
N SER A 95 2.33 -3.75 -4.45
CA SER A 95 1.31 -2.79 -4.87
C SER A 95 1.42 -1.51 -4.04
N HIS A 96 0.68 -0.46 -4.37
CA HIS A 96 0.62 0.75 -3.54
C HIS A 96 0.17 0.48 -2.08
N THR A 97 -0.55 -0.61 -1.82
CA THR A 97 -1.02 -1.02 -0.49
C THR A 97 -0.22 -2.13 0.17
N PHE A 98 0.41 -3.04 -0.59
CA PHE A 98 1.05 -4.24 -0.05
C PHE A 98 2.52 -4.34 -0.43
N GLY A 99 3.34 -4.71 0.54
CA GLY A 99 4.77 -4.99 0.38
C GLY A 99 5.20 -6.25 1.15
N LEU A 100 6.41 -6.69 0.87
CA LEU A 100 7.08 -7.80 1.53
C LEU A 100 8.46 -7.32 2.00
N SER A 101 8.88 -7.70 3.19
CA SER A 101 10.16 -7.28 3.77
C SER A 101 10.92 -8.47 4.32
N LEU A 102 12.18 -8.61 3.91
CA LEU A 102 13.12 -9.52 4.54
C LEU A 102 13.94 -8.72 5.54
N MET A 103 13.82 -9.04 6.83
CA MET A 103 14.40 -8.26 7.92
C MET A 103 15.29 -9.12 8.80
N TYR A 104 16.50 -8.63 9.07
CA TYR A 104 17.39 -9.12 10.11
C TYR A 104 17.38 -8.13 11.29
N THR A 105 17.17 -8.65 12.49
CA THR A 105 17.18 -7.87 13.74
C THR A 105 18.16 -8.48 14.71
N ARG A 106 18.95 -7.64 15.37
CA ARG A 106 19.82 -8.03 16.47
C ARG A 106 19.55 -7.13 17.66
N GLY A 107 19.56 -7.70 18.86
CA GLY A 107 19.36 -6.90 20.06
C GLY A 107 19.71 -7.60 21.35
N GLU A 108 19.46 -6.89 22.44
CA GLU A 108 19.59 -7.35 23.81
C GLU A 108 18.39 -6.83 24.60
N THR A 109 17.70 -7.69 25.35
CA THR A 109 16.77 -7.28 26.41
C THR A 109 17.41 -7.49 27.78
N LYS A 110 16.97 -6.68 28.75
CA LYS A 110 17.31 -6.85 30.16
C LYS A 110 16.03 -6.89 30.95
N GLN A 111 15.88 -7.88 31.81
CA GLN A 111 14.65 -8.15 32.52
C GLN A 111 14.94 -8.57 33.95
N THR A 112 13.96 -8.40 34.82
CA THR A 112 14.11 -8.75 36.24
C THR A 112 12.90 -9.49 36.74
N GLY A 113 13.12 -10.38 37.69
CA GLY A 113 12.09 -11.19 38.33
C GLY A 113 12.45 -11.47 39.78
N GLN A 114 11.49 -11.90 40.57
CA GLN A 114 11.74 -12.38 41.93
C GLN A 114 10.90 -13.63 42.15
N LEU A 115 11.51 -14.69 42.64
CA LEU A 115 10.79 -15.92 42.98
C LEU A 115 9.78 -15.67 44.10
N PRO A 116 8.69 -16.44 44.18
CA PRO A 116 7.78 -16.37 45.31
C PRO A 116 8.37 -17.03 46.57
N GLY A 117 7.83 -16.66 47.74
CA GLY A 117 8.11 -17.33 49.01
C GLY A 117 9.50 -17.09 49.61
N ALA A 118 9.90 -17.94 50.56
CA ALA A 118 11.15 -17.80 51.30
C ALA A 118 12.39 -17.89 50.39
N ALA A 119 12.34 -18.69 49.32
CA ALA A 119 13.41 -18.83 48.35
C ALA A 119 13.68 -17.50 47.61
N GLY A 120 12.63 -16.77 47.22
CA GLY A 120 12.77 -15.47 46.57
C GLY A 120 13.19 -14.33 47.50
N GLN A 121 12.92 -14.44 48.80
CA GLN A 121 13.47 -13.49 49.80
C GLN A 121 14.99 -13.66 49.95
N LEU A 122 15.49 -14.89 49.85
CA LEU A 122 16.93 -15.19 49.88
C LEU A 122 17.64 -14.83 48.57
N ALA A 123 17.04 -15.19 47.43
CA ALA A 123 17.55 -14.90 46.09
C ALA A 123 17.51 -13.41 45.70
N GLY A 124 16.58 -12.65 46.28
CA GLY A 124 16.36 -11.26 45.92
C GLY A 124 15.83 -11.10 44.49
N ILE A 125 16.08 -9.93 43.90
CA ILE A 125 15.65 -9.64 42.52
C ILE A 125 16.70 -10.17 41.55
N ALA A 126 16.35 -11.20 40.78
CA ALA A 126 17.13 -11.67 39.66
C ALA A 126 17.17 -10.66 38.52
N THR A 127 18.30 -10.61 37.83
CA THR A 127 18.46 -9.90 36.58
C THR A 127 18.88 -10.88 35.49
N ALA A 128 18.09 -10.95 34.42
CA ALA A 128 18.44 -11.69 33.22
C ALA A 128 18.71 -10.74 32.04
N THR A 129 19.62 -11.18 31.17
CA THR A 129 19.96 -10.50 29.92
C THR A 129 19.82 -11.51 28.79
N THR A 130 19.08 -11.15 27.74
CA THR A 130 18.85 -11.98 26.56
C THR A 130 19.40 -11.27 25.34
N GLN A 131 20.42 -11.82 24.70
CA GLN A 131 20.93 -11.38 23.41
C GLN A 131 20.28 -12.21 22.31
N PHE A 132 19.74 -11.56 21.28
CA PHE A 132 19.01 -12.25 20.23
C PHE A 132 19.42 -11.79 18.83
N ASP A 133 19.35 -12.73 17.90
CA ASP A 133 19.56 -12.57 16.46
C ASP A 133 18.37 -13.20 15.75
N ALA A 134 17.70 -12.45 14.88
CA ALA A 134 16.46 -12.90 14.27
C ALA A 134 16.40 -12.54 12.78
N ILE A 135 15.98 -13.49 11.95
CA ILE A 135 15.74 -13.30 10.51
C ILE A 135 14.27 -13.55 10.26
N SER A 136 13.61 -12.67 9.52
CA SER A 136 12.15 -12.68 9.37
C SER A 136 11.68 -12.24 8.00
N LEU A 137 10.57 -12.82 7.58
CA LEU A 137 9.80 -12.39 6.43
C LEU A 137 8.51 -11.73 6.91
N LEU A 138 8.29 -10.49 6.51
CA LEU A 138 7.17 -9.66 6.92
C LEU A 138 6.30 -9.29 5.71
N GLY A 139 4.98 -9.35 5.87
CA GLY A 139 4.05 -8.56 5.06
C GLY A 139 3.97 -7.13 5.59
N ASP A 140 3.94 -6.16 4.68
CA ASP A 140 3.74 -4.73 4.94
C ASP A 140 2.39 -4.32 4.30
N ILE A 141 1.47 -3.81 5.12
CA ILE A 141 0.21 -3.21 4.66
C ILE A 141 0.27 -1.70 4.91
N ASN A 142 0.24 -0.92 3.84
CA ASN A 142 0.10 0.52 3.88
C ASN A 142 -1.40 0.89 4.03
N PHE A 143 -1.82 1.11 5.27
CA PHE A 143 -3.19 1.50 5.61
C PHE A 143 -3.56 2.88 5.09
N SER A 144 -2.61 3.80 4.97
CA SER A 144 -2.87 5.14 4.41
C SER A 144 -3.30 5.09 2.96
N ASN A 145 -2.73 4.17 2.17
CA ASN A 145 -3.20 3.91 0.80
C ASN A 145 -4.46 3.05 0.76
N LEU A 146 -4.56 2.05 1.64
CA LEU A 146 -5.72 1.13 1.64
C LEU A 146 -7.02 1.84 2.01
N LEU A 147 -6.96 2.72 3.00
CA LEU A 147 -8.10 3.47 3.52
C LEU A 147 -8.18 4.88 2.92
N ARG A 148 -7.48 5.11 1.81
CA ARG A 148 -7.46 6.41 1.15
C ARG A 148 -8.84 6.71 0.59
N ARG A 149 -9.39 7.86 0.97
CA ARG A 149 -10.59 8.38 0.34
C ARG A 149 -10.29 8.86 -1.08
N VAL A 150 -11.18 8.54 -2.00
CA VAL A 150 -11.09 8.90 -3.43
C VAL A 150 -11.27 10.39 -3.68
N ASP A 151 -11.90 11.13 -2.77
CA ASP A 151 -12.09 12.59 -2.91
C ASP A 151 -10.93 13.41 -2.34
N ASN A 152 -9.95 12.78 -1.70
CA ASN A 152 -8.80 13.46 -1.11
C ASN A 152 -7.61 13.52 -2.08
N HIS A 153 -7.41 14.72 -2.64
CA HIS A 153 -6.36 15.05 -3.61
C HIS A 153 -5.02 15.47 -2.95
N SER A 154 -4.94 15.51 -1.62
CA SER A 154 -3.74 15.98 -0.92
C SER A 154 -2.59 14.98 -1.05
N PRO A 155 -1.37 15.42 -1.45
CA PRO A 155 -0.18 14.58 -1.38
C PRO A 155 0.19 14.38 0.09
N TYR A 156 -0.19 13.24 0.67
CA TYR A 156 0.13 12.94 2.05
C TYR A 156 1.62 12.59 2.19
N ARG A 157 2.26 13.13 3.23
CA ARG A 157 3.67 12.86 3.55
C ARG A 157 3.83 11.84 4.67
N TRP A 158 2.73 11.45 5.32
CA TRP A 158 2.70 10.49 6.42
C TRP A 158 1.94 9.24 6.02
N SER A 159 2.51 8.08 6.27
CA SER A 159 1.91 6.79 5.94
C SER A 159 1.90 5.89 7.17
N PHE A 160 0.75 5.30 7.45
CA PHE A 160 0.57 4.31 8.52
C PHE A 160 0.66 2.90 7.93
N HIS A 161 1.48 2.07 8.56
CA HIS A 161 1.82 0.73 8.11
C HIS A 161 1.51 -0.29 9.20
N GLY A 162 1.04 -1.47 8.78
CA GLY A 162 0.94 -2.67 9.60
C GLY A 162 1.92 -3.72 9.12
N TYR A 163 2.63 -4.34 10.05
CA TYR A 163 3.57 -5.41 9.79
C TYR A 163 3.13 -6.68 10.48
N MET A 164 3.27 -7.81 9.80
CA MET A 164 3.13 -9.13 10.40
C MET A 164 4.03 -10.11 9.68
N GLY A 165 4.60 -11.06 10.41
CA GLY A 165 5.48 -12.03 9.80
C GLY A 165 5.94 -13.15 10.71
N ILE A 166 6.75 -14.00 10.10
CA ILE A 166 7.33 -15.20 10.69
C ILE A 166 8.83 -15.18 10.44
N GLY A 167 9.59 -15.76 11.36
CA GLY A 167 11.03 -15.82 11.24
C GLY A 167 11.66 -16.90 12.09
N LEU A 168 12.98 -16.90 12.11
CA LEU A 168 13.81 -17.73 12.97
C LEU A 168 14.56 -16.82 13.95
N MET A 169 14.64 -17.21 15.22
CA MET A 169 15.27 -16.43 16.29
C MET A 169 16.20 -17.30 17.13
N GLY A 170 17.50 -17.01 17.05
CA GLY A 170 18.49 -17.52 17.97
C GLY A 170 18.70 -16.54 19.12
N TYR A 171 18.98 -17.05 20.32
CA TYR A 171 19.24 -16.19 21.47
C TYR A 171 20.16 -16.86 22.50
N ARG A 172 20.77 -16.02 23.35
CA ARG A 172 21.60 -16.42 24.48
C ARG A 172 21.17 -15.64 25.69
N THR A 173 20.87 -16.34 26.77
CA THR A 173 20.44 -15.73 28.02
C THR A 173 21.46 -15.93 29.11
N SER A 174 21.44 -15.04 30.09
CA SER A 174 22.17 -15.19 31.35
C SER A 174 21.34 -14.60 32.47
N LEU A 175 21.06 -15.39 33.50
CA LEU A 175 20.33 -14.97 34.70
C LEU A 175 21.24 -14.99 35.92
N HIS A 176 21.17 -13.92 36.71
CA HIS A 176 21.95 -13.74 37.93
C HIS A 176 21.07 -13.25 39.08
N ASP A 177 21.14 -13.92 40.23
CA ASP A 177 20.48 -13.51 41.48
C ASP A 177 21.45 -13.59 42.68
N ASN A 178 21.03 -13.13 43.87
CA ASN A 178 21.90 -13.05 45.05
C ASN A 178 22.25 -14.40 45.69
N ASP A 179 21.47 -15.44 45.44
CA ASP A 179 21.66 -16.78 46.00
C ASP A 179 22.32 -17.73 44.97
N GLU A 180 22.14 -17.47 43.67
CA GLU A 180 22.58 -18.25 42.49
C GLU A 180 23.98 -17.84 41.98
N ASN A 181 24.52 -16.70 42.42
CA ASN A 181 25.91 -16.26 42.15
C ASN A 181 27.00 -17.07 42.88
N ARG A 182 26.64 -18.17 43.56
CA ARG A 182 27.60 -19.06 44.21
C ARG A 182 27.97 -20.21 43.27
N TRP A 183 29.21 -20.21 42.77
CA TRP A 183 29.91 -21.42 42.31
C TRP A 183 30.17 -22.38 43.49
N SER A 184 29.14 -22.83 44.21
CA SER A 184 29.25 -23.52 45.49
C SER A 184 28.48 -24.84 45.56
N THR A 185 29.02 -25.77 46.34
CA THR A 185 28.88 -27.21 46.19
C THR A 185 27.79 -27.86 47.02
N ASN A 186 26.98 -27.14 47.80
CA ASN A 186 25.87 -27.78 48.51
C ASN A 186 24.74 -26.83 48.99
N PRO A 187 23.54 -26.85 48.39
CA PRO A 187 23.18 -27.48 47.11
C PRO A 187 23.75 -26.68 45.94
N LYS A 188 23.97 -27.36 44.80
CA LYS A 188 24.53 -26.75 43.59
C LYS A 188 23.58 -25.66 43.06
N ARG A 189 24.08 -24.45 42.89
CA ARG A 189 23.45 -23.38 42.09
C ARG A 189 24.39 -23.02 40.94
N VAL A 190 23.84 -22.91 39.74
CA VAL A 190 24.59 -22.61 38.51
C VAL A 190 23.93 -21.38 37.92
N PRO A 191 24.67 -20.31 37.57
CA PRO A 191 24.08 -19.21 36.83
C PRO A 191 23.44 -19.77 35.57
N LEU A 192 22.19 -19.42 35.34
CA LEU A 192 21.42 -20.04 34.27
C LEU A 192 21.78 -19.37 32.95
N PHE A 193 22.43 -20.15 32.09
CA PHE A 193 22.74 -19.77 30.72
C PHE A 193 21.96 -20.66 29.77
N ILE A 194 21.23 -20.03 28.86
CA ILE A 194 20.46 -20.71 27.83
C ILE A 194 21.00 -20.27 26.49
N LYS A 195 21.12 -21.22 25.58
CA LYS A 195 21.53 -20.96 24.20
C LYS A 195 20.57 -21.68 23.28
N GLN A 196 19.80 -20.89 22.55
CA GLN A 196 19.06 -21.35 21.40
C GLN A 196 19.84 -20.94 20.14
N ASP A 197 20.26 -21.93 19.36
CA ASP A 197 20.85 -21.67 18.05
C ASP A 197 19.76 -21.31 17.03
N LEU A 198 20.13 -20.46 16.08
CA LEU A 198 19.23 -20.09 14.98
C LEU A 198 19.14 -21.28 14.02
N ASP A 199 18.03 -22.00 14.11
CA ASP A 199 17.72 -23.19 13.31
C ASP A 199 16.26 -23.18 12.85
N ILE A 200 15.88 -24.09 11.95
CA ILE A 200 14.51 -24.23 11.42
C ILE A 200 13.46 -24.49 12.50
N ASN A 201 13.86 -24.96 13.68
CA ASN A 201 12.99 -25.18 14.84
C ASN A 201 12.83 -23.93 15.72
N SER A 202 13.61 -22.87 15.49
CA SER A 202 13.61 -21.62 16.28
C SER A 202 12.57 -20.60 15.79
N VAL A 203 11.41 -21.09 15.36
CA VAL A 203 10.38 -20.26 14.72
C VAL A 203 9.79 -19.27 15.72
N TYR A 204 9.75 -18.00 15.34
CA TYR A 204 9.07 -16.95 16.08
C TYR A 204 8.16 -16.14 15.16
N TYR A 205 7.19 -15.46 15.75
CA TYR A 205 6.29 -14.56 15.04
C TYR A 205 6.52 -13.13 15.48
N GLN A 206 6.22 -12.19 14.59
CA GLN A 206 6.19 -10.78 15.00
C GLN A 206 5.09 -10.02 14.28
N GLY A 207 4.59 -9.00 14.95
CA GLY A 207 3.61 -8.08 14.40
C GLY A 207 3.80 -6.69 14.96
N GLY A 208 3.43 -5.67 14.21
CA GLY A 208 3.72 -4.30 14.62
C GLY A 208 3.11 -3.25 13.73
N LEU A 209 3.42 -2.01 14.08
CA LEU A 209 2.93 -0.81 13.41
C LEU A 209 4.10 0.09 13.04
N GLY A 210 3.96 0.78 11.92
CA GLY A 210 4.92 1.76 11.42
C GLY A 210 4.24 3.08 11.08
N LEU A 211 4.92 4.17 11.40
CA LEU A 211 4.59 5.50 10.92
C LEU A 211 5.77 6.00 10.08
N LYS A 212 5.57 6.03 8.76
CA LYS A 212 6.58 6.51 7.80
C LYS A 212 6.31 7.96 7.42
N TYR A 213 7.37 8.72 7.23
CA TYR A 213 7.34 10.08 6.74
C TYR A 213 8.20 10.23 5.49
N ASN A 214 7.61 10.76 4.41
CA ASN A 214 8.27 11.01 3.15
C ASN A 214 9.08 12.31 3.19
N VAL A 215 10.38 12.15 3.48
CA VAL A 215 11.32 13.26 3.55
C VAL A 215 11.66 13.75 2.14
N SER A 216 12.05 12.82 1.27
CA SER A 216 12.49 13.14 -0.09
C SER A 216 12.21 12.00 -1.07
N LYS A 217 12.51 12.23 -2.35
CA LYS A 217 12.45 11.19 -3.37
C LYS A 217 13.30 9.96 -3.03
N LEU A 218 14.34 10.09 -2.20
CA LEU A 218 15.26 8.97 -1.90
C LEU A 218 15.08 8.40 -0.50
N ILE A 219 14.53 9.18 0.43
CA ILE A 219 14.58 8.86 1.85
C ILE A 219 13.19 8.98 2.49
N ASP A 220 12.84 7.96 3.27
CA ASP A 220 11.79 8.01 4.29
C ASP A 220 12.40 7.89 5.68
N VAL A 221 11.73 8.46 6.67
CA VAL A 221 12.01 8.20 8.09
C VAL A 221 10.83 7.41 8.65
N GLU A 222 11.11 6.46 9.53
CA GLU A 222 10.11 5.58 10.10
C GLU A 222 10.23 5.52 11.63
N ALA A 223 9.10 5.67 12.31
CA ALA A 223 8.94 5.19 13.68
C ALA A 223 8.19 3.85 13.63
N ARG A 224 8.80 2.79 14.15
CA ARG A 224 8.24 1.44 14.11
C ARG A 224 8.16 0.87 15.51
N THR A 225 7.11 0.10 15.77
CA THR A 225 7.00 -0.71 16.97
C THR A 225 6.63 -2.13 16.60
N MET A 226 7.39 -3.09 17.11
CA MET A 226 7.19 -4.52 16.82
C MET A 226 7.06 -5.29 18.11
N TYR A 227 6.15 -6.26 18.11
CA TYR A 227 5.94 -7.21 19.18
C TYR A 227 6.39 -8.59 18.69
N PHE A 228 7.29 -9.21 19.44
CA PHE A 228 7.90 -10.49 19.12
C PHE A 228 7.26 -11.56 19.99
N ILE A 229 6.77 -12.61 19.35
CA ILE A 229 6.21 -13.79 19.99
C ILE A 229 7.21 -14.92 19.80
N SER A 230 8.00 -15.21 20.84
CA SER A 230 9.08 -16.21 20.74
C SER A 230 8.54 -17.61 20.49
N GLY A 231 7.37 -17.95 21.06
CA GLY A 231 6.90 -19.33 21.15
C GLY A 231 7.71 -20.20 22.11
N ASP A 232 8.61 -19.59 22.89
CA ASP A 232 9.57 -20.24 23.77
C ASP A 232 9.61 -19.53 25.13
N ASP A 233 9.49 -20.34 26.18
CA ASP A 233 9.47 -19.94 27.58
C ASP A 233 10.86 -19.75 28.19
N SER A 234 11.90 -19.93 27.38
CA SER A 234 13.30 -19.80 27.83
C SER A 234 13.92 -18.48 27.35
N PHE A 235 13.17 -17.68 26.59
CA PHE A 235 13.66 -16.48 25.92
C PHE A 235 13.90 -15.32 26.88
N ASP A 236 13.19 -15.26 28.01
CA ASP A 236 13.49 -14.29 29.09
C ASP A 236 14.64 -14.72 30.02
N GLY A 237 15.15 -15.93 29.84
CA GLY A 237 16.25 -16.50 30.62
C GLY A 237 15.87 -17.04 32.00
N GLY A 238 14.59 -17.28 32.30
CA GLY A 238 14.12 -17.81 33.59
C GLY A 238 14.33 -19.31 33.82
N GLY A 239 14.63 -20.08 32.78
CA GLY A 239 14.66 -21.53 32.85
C GLY A 239 14.62 -22.17 31.47
N TRP A 240 14.92 -23.47 31.40
CA TRP A 240 14.55 -24.26 30.22
C TRP A 240 13.07 -24.66 30.34
N GLY A 241 12.33 -24.60 29.24
CA GLY A 241 10.93 -25.04 29.14
C GLY A 241 10.68 -26.56 29.26
N ASP A 242 11.58 -27.31 29.90
CA ASP A 242 11.49 -28.76 30.04
C ASP A 242 10.50 -29.19 31.14
N ALA A 243 9.85 -30.35 30.98
CA ALA A 243 8.87 -30.87 31.95
C ALA A 243 9.41 -30.97 33.40
N ASN A 244 10.69 -31.31 33.55
CA ASN A 244 11.35 -31.39 34.86
C ASN A 244 11.51 -30.03 35.53
N ASN A 245 11.53 -28.93 34.77
CA ASN A 245 11.65 -27.58 35.32
C ASN A 245 10.31 -27.05 35.84
N TYR A 246 9.17 -27.61 35.39
CA TYR A 246 7.83 -27.27 35.89
C TYR A 246 7.38 -28.10 37.10
N ASP A 247 8.20 -29.03 37.58
CA ASP A 247 7.91 -29.74 38.83
C ASP A 247 8.39 -28.88 40.02
N PRO A 248 7.49 -28.43 40.92
CA PRO A 248 7.86 -27.65 42.10
C PRO A 248 8.75 -28.43 43.08
N SER A 249 8.75 -29.76 43.01
CA SER A 249 9.52 -30.64 43.89
C SER A 249 10.95 -30.88 43.40
N THR A 250 11.28 -30.56 42.14
CA THR A 250 12.64 -30.71 41.63
C THR A 250 13.53 -29.54 42.08
N PRO A 251 14.74 -29.83 42.62
CA PRO A 251 15.68 -28.78 43.00
C PRO A 251 16.11 -27.95 41.79
N GLY A 252 16.13 -26.63 41.92
CA GLY A 252 16.59 -25.72 40.87
C GLY A 252 15.91 -24.35 40.94
N SER A 253 16.36 -23.44 40.08
CA SER A 253 15.75 -22.12 39.90
C SER A 253 14.44 -22.25 39.11
N LYS A 254 13.39 -21.57 39.57
CA LYS A 254 12.01 -21.74 39.08
C LYS A 254 11.43 -20.45 38.51
N TYR A 255 12.24 -19.64 37.84
CA TYR A 255 11.74 -18.39 37.29
C TYR A 255 10.71 -18.64 36.17
N ASN A 256 10.87 -19.67 35.34
CA ASN A 256 9.87 -20.11 34.32
C ASN A 256 8.51 -20.60 34.86
N MET A 257 8.30 -20.53 36.18
CA MET A 257 7.04 -20.91 36.81
C MET A 257 6.35 -19.72 37.48
N ILE A 258 6.85 -18.50 37.28
CA ILE A 258 6.24 -17.28 37.82
C ILE A 258 4.91 -16.99 37.11
N ASN A 259 4.85 -17.32 35.82
CA ASN A 259 3.73 -17.20 34.91
C ASN A 259 3.39 -18.58 34.33
N ASP A 260 2.13 -18.80 33.97
CA ASP A 260 1.65 -20.05 33.38
C ASP A 260 1.74 -20.08 31.84
N LYS A 261 2.11 -18.94 31.24
CA LYS A 261 2.38 -18.82 29.81
C LYS A 261 3.63 -19.60 29.43
N ARG A 262 3.75 -19.90 28.14
CA ARG A 262 4.82 -20.74 27.55
C ARG A 262 5.64 -20.01 26.47
N SER A 263 5.55 -18.69 26.46
CA SER A 263 6.12 -17.85 25.41
C SER A 263 6.47 -16.50 26.00
N ASP A 264 7.76 -16.23 26.05
CA ASP A 264 8.27 -14.94 26.47
C ASP A 264 8.34 -14.00 25.28
N ASN A 265 7.71 -12.85 25.43
CA ASN A 265 7.49 -11.96 24.32
C ASN A 265 8.22 -10.65 24.55
N ALA A 266 8.97 -10.23 23.54
CA ALA A 266 9.65 -8.95 23.53
C ALA A 266 8.84 -7.89 22.78
N TRP A 267 9.11 -6.64 23.10
CA TRP A 267 8.55 -5.47 22.46
C TRP A 267 9.68 -4.52 22.09
N THR A 268 9.69 -4.06 20.85
CA THR A 268 10.69 -3.13 20.34
C THR A 268 10.03 -1.85 19.84
N VAL A 269 10.74 -0.74 20.02
CA VAL A 269 10.39 0.56 19.46
C VAL A 269 11.63 1.08 18.77
N THR A 270 11.54 1.44 17.50
CA THR A 270 12.69 1.81 16.69
C THR A 270 12.42 3.07 15.89
N LEU A 271 13.47 3.84 15.69
CA LEU A 271 13.53 4.89 14.69
C LEU A 271 14.47 4.43 13.58
N GLY A 272 14.06 4.64 12.34
CA GLY A 272 14.77 4.15 11.17
C GLY A 272 14.69 5.08 9.98
N VAL A 273 15.55 4.80 9.01
CA VAL A 273 15.63 5.48 7.73
C VAL A 273 15.50 4.43 6.63
N SER A 274 14.66 4.72 5.63
CA SER A 274 14.47 3.86 4.46
C SER A 274 14.96 4.55 3.20
N PHE A 275 15.78 3.85 2.43
CA PHE A 275 16.37 4.32 1.18
C PHE A 275 15.66 3.69 0.00
N LYS A 276 14.98 4.51 -0.81
CA LYS A 276 14.23 4.10 -2.00
C LYS A 276 15.19 3.82 -3.16
N LEU A 277 15.20 2.59 -3.66
CA LEU A 277 16.10 2.13 -4.71
C LEU A 277 15.44 2.13 -6.09
N GLY A 278 16.20 2.48 -7.12
CA GLY A 278 15.79 2.44 -8.51
C GLY A 278 15.81 3.81 -9.20
N LYS A 279 15.51 3.81 -10.51
CA LYS A 279 15.71 4.97 -11.40
C LYS A 279 14.47 5.86 -11.55
N HIS A 280 13.31 5.40 -11.09
CA HIS A 280 12.05 6.12 -11.25
C HIS A 280 11.88 7.24 -10.21
N LEU A 281 11.10 8.27 -10.57
CA LEU A 281 10.96 9.49 -9.78
C LEU A 281 10.17 9.31 -8.48
N SER A 282 9.17 8.43 -8.49
CA SER A 282 8.28 8.15 -7.36
C SER A 282 8.42 6.70 -6.90
N HIS A 283 8.17 6.46 -5.61
CA HIS A 283 8.14 5.13 -5.03
C HIS A 283 6.69 4.67 -4.92
N LEU A 284 6.42 3.40 -5.22
CA LEU A 284 5.08 2.82 -5.34
C LEU A 284 4.25 3.01 -4.07
N ALA A 285 4.89 2.91 -2.89
CA ALA A 285 4.23 3.14 -1.59
C ALA A 285 3.66 4.55 -1.40
N TRP A 286 4.15 5.54 -2.15
CA TRP A 286 3.73 6.95 -2.07
C TRP A 286 2.94 7.39 -3.30
N HIS A 287 2.58 6.45 -4.18
CA HIS A 287 1.87 6.76 -5.41
C HIS A 287 0.37 6.52 -5.26
N ASP A 288 -0.41 7.48 -5.73
CA ASP A 288 -1.86 7.35 -5.81
C ASP A 288 -2.26 6.60 -7.09
N PRO A 289 -2.93 5.43 -7.00
CA PRO A 289 -3.37 4.71 -8.19
C PRO A 289 -4.36 5.50 -9.06
N LEU A 290 -5.13 6.44 -8.49
CA LEU A 290 -6.18 7.17 -9.19
C LEU A 290 -5.72 8.52 -9.75
N GLN A 291 -4.52 8.97 -9.40
CA GLN A 291 -3.99 10.26 -9.85
C GLN A 291 -3.97 10.41 -11.37
N GLU A 292 -3.67 9.34 -12.12
CA GLU A 292 -3.69 9.39 -13.58
C GLU A 292 -5.12 9.54 -14.14
N ALA A 293 -6.11 8.88 -13.52
CA ALA A 293 -7.51 9.01 -13.90
C ALA A 293 -8.04 10.42 -13.60
N TYR A 294 -7.69 10.99 -12.44
CA TYR A 294 -8.04 12.38 -12.08
C TYR A 294 -7.41 13.39 -13.02
N TYR A 295 -6.15 13.18 -13.42
CA TYR A 295 -5.51 14.06 -14.39
C TYR A 295 -6.23 14.02 -15.75
N LYS A 296 -6.56 12.84 -16.26
CA LYS A 296 -7.27 12.71 -17.54
C LYS A 296 -8.66 13.33 -17.51
N THR A 297 -9.41 13.09 -16.43
CA THR A 297 -10.75 13.70 -16.27
C THR A 297 -10.66 15.22 -16.19
N ASN A 298 -9.71 15.78 -15.45
CA ASN A 298 -9.50 17.22 -15.40
C ASN A 298 -9.12 17.82 -16.77
N VAL A 299 -8.28 17.13 -17.55
CA VAL A 299 -7.93 17.57 -18.91
C VAL A 299 -9.15 17.56 -19.82
N LEU A 300 -10.00 16.54 -19.74
CA LEU A 300 -11.21 16.43 -20.55
C LEU A 300 -12.28 17.45 -20.14
N GLU A 301 -12.42 17.71 -18.84
CA GLU A 301 -13.35 18.70 -18.30
C GLU A 301 -12.96 20.13 -18.71
N ASN A 302 -11.66 20.41 -18.77
CA ASN A 302 -11.13 21.71 -19.17
C ASN A 302 -10.80 21.80 -20.67
N ALA A 303 -11.00 20.74 -21.45
CA ALA A 303 -10.84 20.80 -22.89
C ALA A 303 -11.95 21.70 -23.45
N SER A 304 -11.56 22.75 -24.17
CA SER A 304 -12.53 23.56 -24.89
C SER A 304 -13.26 22.65 -25.88
N THR A 305 -14.58 22.60 -25.78
CA THR A 305 -15.39 22.08 -26.88
C THR A 305 -15.25 23.08 -28.01
N ASP A 306 -14.41 22.79 -29.00
CA ASP A 306 -14.40 23.55 -30.25
C ASP A 306 -15.75 23.34 -30.91
N PHE A 307 -16.69 24.25 -30.61
CA PHE A 307 -17.95 24.34 -31.32
C PHE A 307 -17.63 24.94 -32.68
N VAL A 308 -17.36 24.07 -33.66
CA VAL A 308 -17.17 24.48 -35.05
C VAL A 308 -18.52 24.99 -35.55
N VAL A 309 -18.71 26.30 -35.56
CA VAL A 309 -19.84 26.96 -36.21
C VAL A 309 -19.55 26.94 -37.71
N CYS A 310 -20.49 26.47 -38.52
CA CYS A 310 -20.38 26.45 -39.99
C CYS A 310 -19.24 25.56 -40.49
N GLU A 311 -19.28 24.27 -40.14
CA GLU A 311 -18.32 23.27 -40.60
C GLU A 311 -18.33 23.15 -42.13
N LYS A 312 -19.51 23.28 -42.76
CA LYS A 312 -19.65 23.24 -44.22
C LYS A 312 -19.45 24.58 -44.93
N GLY A 313 -19.38 25.69 -44.18
CA GLY A 313 -19.28 27.04 -44.74
C GLY A 313 -20.62 27.69 -45.04
N ASP A 314 -20.59 28.68 -45.93
CA ASP A 314 -21.72 29.44 -46.51
C ASP A 314 -21.39 29.62 -47.99
N ALA A 315 -21.89 28.70 -48.84
CA ALA A 315 -21.45 28.55 -50.22
C ALA A 315 -22.00 29.65 -51.15
N ASP A 316 -23.23 30.09 -50.91
CA ASP A 316 -23.93 31.11 -51.70
C ASP A 316 -23.76 32.54 -51.13
N ASN A 317 -23.16 32.67 -49.95
CA ASN A 317 -22.86 33.91 -49.24
C ASN A 317 -24.11 34.71 -48.89
N ASP A 318 -25.19 34.02 -48.53
CA ASP A 318 -26.44 34.66 -48.09
C ASP A 318 -26.44 35.04 -46.59
N GLY A 319 -25.42 34.58 -45.84
CA GLY A 319 -25.24 34.85 -44.42
C GLY A 319 -25.77 33.76 -43.48
N VAL A 320 -26.29 32.65 -44.01
CA VAL A 320 -26.69 31.46 -43.27
C VAL A 320 -25.80 30.30 -43.67
N CYS A 321 -25.23 29.61 -42.68
CA CYS A 321 -24.29 28.54 -42.98
C CYS A 321 -24.99 27.31 -43.54
N ASP A 322 -24.37 26.63 -44.51
CA ASP A 322 -24.84 25.42 -45.20
C ASP A 322 -25.29 24.29 -44.25
N ASP A 323 -24.79 24.29 -43.02
CA ASP A 323 -25.20 23.34 -41.98
C ASP A 323 -26.64 23.56 -41.49
N TRP A 324 -27.15 24.78 -41.61
CA TRP A 324 -28.47 25.23 -41.15
C TRP A 324 -29.31 25.90 -42.24
N ASP A 325 -28.72 26.17 -43.39
CA ASP A 325 -29.38 26.73 -44.55
C ASP A 325 -30.29 25.69 -45.24
N ARG A 326 -31.51 26.11 -45.55
CA ARG A 326 -32.52 25.32 -46.25
C ARG A 326 -32.47 25.51 -47.77
N GLN A 327 -31.83 26.57 -48.25
CA GLN A 327 -31.71 26.92 -49.66
C GLN A 327 -30.24 27.23 -50.00
N LEU A 328 -29.45 26.17 -50.19
CA LEU A 328 -28.00 26.17 -50.47
C LEU A 328 -27.55 26.89 -51.77
N ASP A 329 -28.47 27.55 -52.45
CA ASP A 329 -28.28 28.20 -53.74
C ASP A 329 -29.05 29.53 -53.86
N THR A 330 -29.22 30.23 -52.74
CA THR A 330 -29.81 31.56 -52.70
C THR A 330 -29.07 32.50 -53.65
N PRO A 331 -29.77 33.23 -54.54
CA PRO A 331 -29.14 34.18 -55.44
C PRO A 331 -28.42 35.30 -54.69
N ALA A 332 -27.20 35.63 -55.15
CA ALA A 332 -26.42 36.70 -54.57
C ALA A 332 -27.19 38.04 -54.52
N GLY A 333 -27.29 38.62 -53.31
CA GLY A 333 -28.00 39.87 -53.06
C GLY A 333 -29.48 39.71 -52.71
N ALA A 334 -30.02 38.48 -52.73
CA ALA A 334 -31.33 38.20 -52.16
C ALA A 334 -31.28 38.40 -50.64
N ARG A 335 -32.38 38.89 -50.07
CA ARG A 335 -32.55 38.91 -48.61
C ARG A 335 -33.13 37.56 -48.21
N VAL A 336 -32.57 36.97 -47.16
CA VAL A 336 -33.01 35.67 -46.65
C VAL A 336 -33.58 35.77 -45.24
N ASP A 337 -34.37 34.77 -44.86
CA ASP A 337 -34.81 34.58 -43.48
C ASP A 337 -33.73 33.88 -42.63
N GLY A 338 -34.04 33.60 -41.35
CA GLY A 338 -33.10 32.93 -40.45
C GLY A 338 -32.79 31.47 -40.80
N ALA A 339 -33.39 30.94 -41.88
CA ALA A 339 -33.15 29.60 -42.40
C ALA A 339 -32.48 29.61 -43.78
N GLY A 340 -32.04 30.78 -44.27
CA GLY A 340 -31.35 30.93 -45.57
C GLY A 340 -32.29 30.91 -46.77
N VAL A 341 -33.60 30.99 -46.56
CA VAL A 341 -34.57 31.00 -47.67
C VAL A 341 -34.79 32.42 -48.17
N ALA A 342 -34.71 32.62 -49.49
CA ALA A 342 -34.99 33.91 -50.12
C ALA A 342 -36.42 34.42 -49.80
N LEU A 343 -36.52 35.69 -49.43
CA LEU A 343 -37.81 36.32 -49.10
C LEU A 343 -38.69 36.49 -50.34
N ASP A 344 -39.97 36.16 -50.16
CA ASP A 344 -41.09 36.37 -51.08
C ASP A 344 -42.25 36.89 -50.22
N MET A 345 -42.43 38.22 -50.17
CA MET A 345 -43.32 38.86 -49.20
C MET A 345 -44.80 38.71 -49.55
N ASP A 346 -45.16 38.59 -50.83
CA ASP A 346 -46.55 38.46 -51.28
C ASP A 346 -46.94 37.03 -51.70
N LEU A 347 -45.98 36.10 -51.68
CA LEU A 347 -46.14 34.66 -51.87
C LEU A 347 -46.61 34.30 -53.28
N ASP A 348 -46.21 35.06 -54.29
CA ASP A 348 -46.54 34.82 -55.69
C ASP A 348 -45.58 33.85 -56.42
N GLY A 349 -44.46 33.50 -55.76
CA GLY A 349 -43.44 32.59 -56.26
C GLY A 349 -42.26 33.29 -56.95
N VAL A 350 -42.25 34.63 -57.02
CA VAL A 350 -41.10 35.45 -57.43
C VAL A 350 -40.47 36.05 -56.18
N ILE A 351 -39.20 35.73 -55.93
CA ILE A 351 -38.49 36.30 -54.78
C ILE A 351 -38.41 37.84 -54.87
N ASP A 352 -38.39 38.51 -53.72
CA ASP A 352 -38.37 39.98 -53.57
C ASP A 352 -37.25 40.66 -54.38
N LEU A 353 -36.14 39.93 -54.64
CA LEU A 353 -35.02 40.42 -55.46
C LEU A 353 -35.40 40.64 -56.93
N TYR A 354 -36.29 39.79 -57.46
CA TYR A 354 -36.72 39.79 -58.86
C TYR A 354 -38.14 40.32 -59.05
N ASP A 355 -38.87 40.53 -57.96
CA ASP A 355 -40.21 41.09 -57.98
C ASP A 355 -40.19 42.63 -58.02
N LYS A 356 -40.85 43.21 -59.03
CA LYS A 356 -41.02 44.67 -59.17
C LYS A 356 -42.14 45.22 -58.27
N CYS A 357 -43.02 44.36 -57.77
CA CYS A 357 -44.22 44.68 -57.03
C CYS A 357 -44.31 43.92 -55.70
N VAL A 358 -43.19 43.80 -54.95
CA VAL A 358 -42.94 43.09 -53.66
C VAL A 358 -44.11 42.85 -52.68
N THR A 359 -45.18 43.65 -52.70
CA THR A 359 -46.34 43.56 -51.79
C THR A 359 -47.65 43.13 -52.47
N VAL A 360 -47.67 42.91 -53.78
CA VAL A 360 -48.87 42.70 -54.59
C VAL A 360 -48.67 41.57 -55.60
N PRO A 361 -49.31 40.40 -55.40
CA PRO A 361 -49.03 39.21 -56.20
C PRO A 361 -49.22 39.39 -57.70
N GLY A 362 -48.30 38.83 -58.47
CA GLY A 362 -48.37 38.79 -59.92
C GLY A 362 -47.76 37.53 -60.53
N PRO A 363 -47.95 37.32 -61.84
CA PRO A 363 -47.31 36.21 -62.53
C PRO A 363 -45.81 36.46 -62.77
N VAL A 364 -45.02 35.39 -62.79
CA VAL A 364 -43.58 35.40 -63.11
C VAL A 364 -43.32 36.09 -64.45
N GLU A 365 -44.21 35.91 -65.44
CA GLU A 365 -44.09 36.53 -66.77
C GLU A 365 -44.10 38.07 -66.74
N ASN A 366 -44.60 38.67 -65.66
CA ASN A 366 -44.65 40.12 -65.45
C ASN A 366 -43.71 40.61 -64.33
N ASN A 367 -42.72 39.80 -63.92
CA ASN A 367 -41.81 40.10 -62.81
C ASN A 367 -42.55 40.38 -61.49
N GLY A 368 -43.50 39.51 -61.13
CA GLY A 368 -44.28 39.59 -59.88
C GLY A 368 -45.32 40.72 -59.81
N CYS A 369 -45.47 41.53 -60.86
CA CYS A 369 -46.50 42.56 -60.90
C CYS A 369 -47.85 42.05 -61.44
N PRO A 370 -49.00 42.52 -60.94
CA PRO A 370 -50.32 42.14 -61.44
C PRO A 370 -50.51 42.55 -62.92
N VAL A 371 -51.21 41.70 -63.67
CA VAL A 371 -51.60 41.98 -65.05
C VAL A 371 -52.83 42.88 -65.02
N LYS A 372 -52.78 44.00 -65.75
CA LYS A 372 -53.90 44.94 -65.89
C LYS A 372 -55.05 44.38 -66.71
#